data_AF-A0A7S0AWR8-F1
#
_entry.id   AF-A0A7S0AWR8-F1
#
_cell.length_a   1.000
_cell.length_b   1.000
_cell.length_c   1.000
_cell.angle_alpha   90.00
_cell.angle_beta   90.00
_cell.angle_gamma   90.00
#
_symmetry.space_group_name_H-M   'P 1'
#
loop_
_entity.id
_entity.type
_entity.pdbx_description
1 polymer ?
#
loop_
_entity_poly.entity_id
_entity_poly.type
_entity_poly.pdbx_seq_one_letter_code
_entity_poly.pdbx_strand_id
1 'polypeptide(L)'
;VMYSFSYPDGKFAGFGPFLSGFTIFTLALYFITSSDSGSLVVDILASNGRTEHHWIQRVFWAFTEGAVATALLVAGGSKALNALQAASIVFGLPFNLFLFVMCLSIVRMCRAIDKSDNPDEPHPDTLLPARAWEMPIFGGIFNIAEYIVSLGQVHNSRKEKGMDLPTKPQLFEFFKGLVFPFISLRQIYSSGIVDPKHQNARTNLFITAIYALCYFGWIALFVCGTINHGFVALGWALFFINACTLSNIRMHFRERLGIDGNIVGDFCACSFFYPQAFAQMILEIESVESPDDHEN
;
A
#
# COMPACT_ATOMS: atom_id res chain seq x y z
N VAL A 1 -12.60 22.17 31.71
CA VAL A 1 -11.94 20.89 32.09
C VAL A 1 -10.61 21.12 32.82
N MET A 2 -9.74 22.05 32.40
CA MET A 2 -8.45 22.31 33.07
C MET A 2 -8.50 22.88 34.50
N TYR A 3 -9.65 23.37 34.98
CA TYR A 3 -9.80 23.96 36.33
C TYR A 3 -10.83 23.26 37.22
N SER A 4 -11.44 22.15 36.78
CA SER A 4 -12.56 21.52 37.51
C SER A 4 -12.15 20.38 38.45
N PHE A 5 -10.85 20.07 38.56
CA PHE A 5 -10.36 19.11 39.56
C PHE A 5 -10.16 19.80 40.91
N SER A 6 -11.28 20.17 41.56
CA SER A 6 -11.26 20.61 42.95
C SER A 6 -11.31 19.38 43.85
N TYR A 7 -10.17 19.00 44.42
CA TYR A 7 -10.11 17.90 45.40
C TYR A 7 -10.89 18.29 46.67
N PRO A 8 -11.69 17.38 47.27
CA PRO A 8 -12.53 17.70 48.45
C PRO A 8 -11.73 18.17 49.68
N ASP A 9 -10.46 17.75 49.81
CA ASP A 9 -9.71 17.88 51.06
C ASP A 9 -8.64 18.98 51.06
N GLY A 10 -8.56 19.83 50.03
CA GLY A 10 -7.64 20.99 49.98
C GLY A 10 -6.14 20.68 49.95
N LYS A 11 -5.71 19.46 50.28
CA LYS A 11 -4.29 19.03 50.38
C LYS A 11 -3.54 19.02 49.04
N PHE A 12 -4.25 19.02 47.91
CA PHE A 12 -3.68 19.01 46.56
C PHE A 12 -4.08 20.22 45.70
N ALA A 13 -4.64 21.27 46.31
CA ALA A 13 -5.26 22.41 45.63
C ALA A 13 -4.33 23.29 44.74
N GLY A 14 -3.05 22.92 44.57
CA GLY A 14 -2.10 23.60 43.66
C GLY A 14 -1.48 22.71 42.57
N PHE A 15 -1.67 21.38 42.62
CA PHE A 15 -1.05 20.45 41.66
C PHE A 15 -1.86 20.24 40.37
N GLY A 16 -3.10 20.75 40.30
CA GLY A 16 -4.00 20.57 39.15
C GLY A 16 -3.37 20.94 37.80
N PRO A 17 -2.77 22.14 37.64
CA PRO A 17 -2.11 22.53 36.39
C PRO A 17 -0.92 21.64 36.03
N PHE A 18 -0.11 21.26 37.04
CA PHE A 18 1.03 20.38 36.84
C PHE A 18 0.60 18.97 36.38
N LEU A 19 -0.36 18.37 37.08
CA LEU A 19 -0.90 17.05 36.73
C LEU A 19 -1.58 17.07 35.37
N SER A 20 -2.36 18.12 35.06
CA SER A 20 -2.98 18.27 33.73
C SER A 20 -1.93 18.37 32.62
N GLY A 21 -0.87 19.16 32.82
CA GLY A 21 0.24 19.27 31.88
C GLY A 21 0.96 17.94 31.70
N PHE A 22 1.24 17.24 32.79
CA PHE A 22 1.86 15.92 32.78
C PHE A 22 0.99 14.86 32.08
N THR A 23 -0.32 14.89 32.29
CA THR A 23 -1.26 13.99 31.60
C THR A 23 -1.27 14.26 30.10
N ILE A 24 -1.33 15.52 29.67
CA ILE A 24 -1.29 15.87 28.24
C ILE A 24 0.04 15.41 27.62
N PHE A 25 1.16 15.65 28.29
CA PHE A 25 2.47 15.20 27.84
C PHE A 25 2.56 13.67 27.70
N THR A 26 2.09 12.93 28.71
CA THR A 26 2.10 11.47 28.71
C THR A 26 1.19 10.90 27.63
N LEU A 27 0.00 11.51 27.42
CA LEU A 27 -0.90 11.15 26.32
C LEU A 27 -0.24 11.39 24.96
N ALA A 28 0.43 12.53 24.79
CA ALA A 28 1.16 12.83 23.55
C ALA A 28 2.26 11.80 23.27
N LEU A 29 3.08 11.46 24.27
CA LEU A 29 4.11 10.42 24.14
C LEU A 29 3.51 9.05 23.82
N TYR A 30 2.43 8.66 24.50
CA TYR A 30 1.73 7.40 24.23
C TYR A 30 1.24 7.35 22.78
N PHE A 31 0.63 8.43 22.29
CA PHE A 31 0.18 8.53 20.90
C PHE A 31 1.33 8.44 19.88
N ILE A 32 2.43 9.14 20.13
CA ILE A 32 3.60 9.13 19.23
C ILE A 32 4.20 7.72 19.14
N THR A 33 4.49 7.10 20.28
CA THR A 33 5.09 5.75 20.30
C THR A 33 4.15 4.69 19.73
N SER A 34 2.84 4.79 20.01
CA SER A 34 1.84 3.89 19.44
C SER A 34 1.72 4.04 17.92
N SER A 35 1.75 5.27 17.40
CA SER A 35 1.68 5.53 15.95
C SER A 35 2.96 5.09 15.24
N ASP A 36 4.13 5.26 15.86
CA ASP A 36 5.40 4.78 15.33
C ASP A 36 5.41 3.25 15.15
N SER A 37 4.84 2.53 16.12
CA SER A 37 4.72 1.06 16.08
C SER A 37 3.63 0.59 15.11
N GLY A 38 2.50 1.29 15.05
CA GLY A 38 1.40 1.00 14.12
C GLY A 38 1.81 1.15 12.66
N SER A 39 2.38 2.31 12.32
CA SER A 39 2.85 2.59 10.96
C SER A 39 3.93 1.60 10.50
N LEU A 40 4.81 1.11 11.38
CA LEU A 40 5.77 0.07 11.06
C LEU A 40 5.10 -1.26 10.68
N VAL A 41 4.07 -1.68 11.43
CA VAL A 41 3.34 -2.92 11.12
C VAL A 41 2.61 -2.78 9.78
N VAL A 42 1.96 -1.64 9.52
CA VAL A 42 1.31 -1.37 8.24
C VAL A 42 2.32 -1.37 7.10
N ASP A 43 3.51 -0.81 7.31
CA ASP A 43 4.59 -0.79 6.33
C ASP A 43 5.10 -2.20 5.98
N ILE A 44 5.31 -3.04 6.99
CA ILE A 44 5.69 -4.45 6.80
C ILE A 44 4.58 -5.22 6.06
N LEU A 45 3.31 -5.00 6.41
CA LEU A 45 2.18 -5.63 5.71
C LEU A 45 2.06 -5.16 4.25
N ALA A 46 2.30 -3.88 3.99
CA ALA A 46 2.27 -3.30 2.64
C ALA A 46 3.46 -3.74 1.78
N SER A 47 4.56 -4.20 2.39
CA SER A 47 5.78 -4.67 1.71
C SER A 47 5.88 -6.20 1.61
N ASN A 48 4.76 -6.93 1.77
CA ASN A 48 4.70 -8.40 1.79
C ASN A 48 5.62 -9.04 2.86
N GLY A 49 5.71 -8.43 4.05
CA GLY A 49 6.47 -8.97 5.16
C GLY A 49 7.96 -8.62 5.14
N ARG A 50 8.41 -7.75 4.23
CA ARG A 50 9.81 -7.33 4.16
C ARG A 50 10.14 -6.33 5.27
N THR A 51 11.18 -6.64 6.03
CA THR A 51 11.67 -5.78 7.12
C THR A 51 12.56 -4.63 6.63
N GLU A 52 13.13 -4.74 5.43
CA GLU A 52 13.90 -3.66 4.78
C GLU A 52 13.06 -2.96 3.71
N HIS A 53 12.37 -1.90 4.11
CA HIS A 53 11.55 -1.04 3.25
C HIS A 53 12.02 0.42 3.33
N HIS A 54 11.70 1.22 2.31
CA HIS A 54 12.07 2.64 2.27
C HIS A 54 11.35 3.41 3.38
N TRP A 55 12.08 4.25 4.14
CA TRP A 55 11.53 5.02 5.25
C TRP A 55 10.37 5.96 4.86
N ILE A 56 10.30 6.36 3.58
CA ILE A 56 9.20 7.18 3.03
C ILE A 56 7.88 6.41 3.08
N GLN A 57 7.90 5.09 2.87
CA GLN A 57 6.72 4.25 2.95
C GLN A 57 6.13 4.30 4.36
N ARG A 58 6.98 4.25 5.39
CA ARG A 58 6.58 4.41 6.79
C ARG A 58 5.93 5.78 7.06
N VAL A 59 6.56 6.85 6.56
CA VAL A 59 6.04 8.22 6.74
C VAL A 59 4.70 8.40 6.03
N PHE A 60 4.54 7.81 4.84
CA PHE A 60 3.27 7.79 4.13
C PHE A 60 2.17 7.14 4.99
N TRP A 61 2.42 5.95 5.54
CA TRP A 61 1.42 5.27 6.37
C TRP A 61 1.09 6.05 7.65
N ALA A 62 2.11 6.58 8.35
CA ALA A 62 1.90 7.42 9.53
C ALA A 62 1.03 8.67 9.23
N PHE A 63 1.28 9.33 8.08
CA PHE A 63 0.49 10.50 7.68
C PHE A 63 -0.95 10.13 7.30
N THR A 64 -1.14 9.03 6.57
CA THR A 64 -2.49 8.57 6.19
C THR A 64 -3.32 8.14 7.41
N GLU A 65 -2.72 7.49 8.41
CA GLU A 65 -3.38 7.15 9.68
C GLU A 65 -3.85 8.42 10.41
N GLY A 66 -2.98 9.44 10.51
CA GLY A 66 -3.33 10.74 11.07
C GLY A 66 -4.42 11.46 10.29
N ALA A 67 -4.39 11.37 8.95
CA ALA A 67 -5.43 11.94 8.09
C ALA A 67 -6.79 11.27 8.30
N VAL A 68 -6.83 9.94 8.43
CA VAL A 68 -8.06 9.18 8.73
C VAL A 68 -8.60 9.55 10.12
N ALA A 69 -7.72 9.62 11.14
CA ALA A 69 -8.12 10.04 12.48
C ALA A 69 -8.73 11.46 12.47
N THR A 70 -8.08 12.40 11.77
CA THR A 70 -8.58 13.78 11.60
C THR A 70 -9.93 13.79 10.89
N ALA A 71 -10.07 13.05 9.80
CA ALA A 71 -11.31 12.96 9.05
C ALA A 71 -12.47 12.42 9.90
N LEU A 72 -12.22 11.41 10.74
CA LEU A 72 -13.22 10.85 11.65
C LEU A 72 -13.65 11.84 12.74
N LEU A 73 -12.70 12.59 13.32
CA LEU A 73 -13.00 13.62 14.30
C LEU A 73 -13.85 14.75 13.69
N VAL A 74 -13.50 15.20 12.48
CA VAL A 74 -14.25 16.22 11.75
C VAL A 74 -15.65 15.72 11.38
N ALA A 75 -15.76 14.50 10.85
CA ALA A 75 -17.04 13.91 10.47
C ALA A 75 -17.98 13.69 11.67
N GLY A 76 -17.42 13.32 12.83
CA GLY A 76 -18.20 13.11 14.05
C GLY A 76 -18.63 14.39 14.76
N GLY A 77 -17.94 15.52 14.55
CA GLY A 77 -18.28 16.82 15.13
C GLY A 77 -18.45 16.76 16.66
N SER A 78 -19.61 17.20 17.16
CA SER A 78 -19.92 17.15 18.61
C SER A 78 -20.09 15.72 19.17
N LYS A 79 -20.26 14.73 18.29
CA LYS A 79 -20.37 13.30 18.62
C LYS A 79 -19.15 12.51 18.13
N ALA A 80 -17.98 13.16 18.04
CA ALA A 80 -16.73 12.53 17.62
C ALA A 80 -16.46 11.19 18.33
N LEU A 81 -16.75 11.08 19.63
CA LEU A 81 -16.57 9.84 20.39
C LEU A 81 -17.44 8.69 19.85
N ASN A 82 -18.70 8.96 19.51
CA ASN A 82 -19.61 7.95 18.96
C ASN A 82 -19.17 7.53 17.56
N ALA A 83 -18.71 8.49 16.74
CA ALA A 83 -18.19 8.21 15.40
C ALA A 83 -16.95 7.30 15.48
N LEU A 84 -16.02 7.59 16.40
CA LEU A 84 -14.81 6.79 16.61
C LEU A 84 -15.16 5.36 17.09
N GLN A 85 -16.10 5.23 18.02
CA GLN A 85 -16.56 3.93 18.50
C GLN A 85 -17.24 3.10 17.41
N ALA A 86 -18.11 3.73 16.62
CA ALA A 86 -18.78 3.06 15.51
C ALA A 86 -17.78 2.56 14.47
N ALA A 87 -16.78 3.38 14.11
CA ALA A 87 -15.72 2.98 13.20
C ALA A 87 -14.96 1.75 13.73
N SER A 88 -14.53 1.78 15.00
CA SER A 88 -13.83 0.64 15.63
C SER A 88 -14.66 -0.64 15.64
N ILE A 89 -15.98 -0.57 15.85
CA ILE A 89 -16.86 -1.75 15.82
C ILE A 89 -16.98 -2.29 14.38
N VAL A 90 -17.22 -1.41 13.40
CA VAL A 90 -17.40 -1.78 12.00
C VAL A 90 -16.13 -2.43 11.42
N PHE A 91 -14.94 -1.91 11.75
CA PHE A 91 -13.67 -2.49 11.31
C PHE A 91 -13.23 -3.69 12.16
N GLY A 92 -13.50 -3.66 13.47
CA GLY A 92 -13.08 -4.72 14.39
C GLY A 92 -13.84 -6.03 14.21
N LEU A 93 -15.13 -5.98 13.89
CA LEU A 93 -15.96 -7.18 13.71
C LEU A 93 -15.45 -8.12 12.60
N PRO A 94 -15.22 -7.67 11.34
CA PRO A 94 -14.69 -8.54 10.30
C PRO A 94 -13.26 -9.01 10.61
N PHE A 95 -12.42 -8.16 11.22
CA PHE A 95 -11.07 -8.54 11.62
C PHE A 95 -11.07 -9.62 12.71
N ASN A 96 -12.04 -9.60 13.62
CA ASN A 96 -12.20 -10.64 14.64
C ASN A 96 -12.50 -12.02 14.01
N LEU A 97 -13.35 -12.07 12.97
CA LEU A 97 -13.57 -13.31 12.22
C LEU A 97 -12.29 -13.81 11.54
N PHE A 98 -11.50 -12.90 10.98
CA PHE A 98 -10.20 -13.23 10.41
C PHE A 98 -9.21 -13.77 11.45
N LEU A 99 -9.18 -13.21 12.66
CA LEU A 99 -8.37 -13.73 13.77
C LEU A 99 -8.74 -15.17 14.14
N PHE A 100 -10.04 -15.53 14.16
CA PHE A 100 -10.45 -16.92 14.37
C PHE A 100 -9.90 -17.86 13.30
N VAL A 101 -9.93 -17.45 12.03
CA VAL A 101 -9.34 -18.23 10.93
C VAL A 101 -7.82 -18.37 11.09
N MET A 102 -7.12 -17.29 11.48
CA MET A 102 -5.67 -17.35 11.73
C MET A 102 -5.32 -18.30 12.88
N CYS A 103 -6.10 -18.31 13.97
CA CYS A 103 -5.93 -19.29 15.05
C CYS A 103 -6.05 -20.73 14.53
N LEU A 104 -7.04 -21.01 13.67
CA LEU A 104 -7.18 -22.34 13.05
C LEU A 104 -6.01 -22.68 12.12
N SER A 105 -5.52 -21.71 11.34
CA SER A 105 -4.35 -21.88 10.47
C SER A 105 -3.09 -22.20 11.26
N ILE A 106 -2.85 -21.52 12.39
CA ILE A 106 -1.71 -21.80 13.28
C ILE A 106 -1.82 -23.22 13.86
N VAL A 107 -2.98 -23.62 14.35
CA VAL A 107 -3.19 -25.00 14.84
C VAL A 107 -2.92 -26.03 13.73
N ARG A 108 -3.30 -25.72 12.48
CA ARG A 108 -3.06 -26.59 11.33
C ARG A 108 -1.56 -26.64 10.95
N MET A 109 -0.87 -25.51 11.00
CA MET A 109 0.58 -25.39 10.81
C MET A 109 1.35 -26.18 11.86
N CYS A 110 1.05 -26.00 13.16
CA CYS A 110 1.72 -26.74 14.23
C CYS A 110 1.52 -28.26 14.08
N ARG A 111 0.31 -28.71 13.72
CA ARG A 111 0.05 -30.14 13.41
C ARG A 111 0.76 -30.64 12.16
N ALA A 112 1.07 -29.77 11.21
CA ALA A 112 1.84 -30.13 10.01
C ALA A 112 3.33 -30.23 10.32
N ILE A 113 3.88 -29.31 11.12
CA ILE A 113 5.27 -29.36 11.61
C ILE A 113 5.50 -30.61 12.46
N ASP A 114 4.58 -30.94 13.38
CA ASP A 114 4.64 -32.15 14.21
C ASP A 114 4.63 -33.45 13.37
N LYS A 115 3.99 -33.42 12.18
CA LYS A 115 4.04 -34.54 11.22
C LYS A 115 5.33 -34.56 10.40
N SER A 116 5.93 -33.41 10.10
CA SER A 116 7.19 -33.32 9.34
C SER A 116 8.44 -33.53 10.18
N ASP A 117 8.32 -33.67 11.50
CA ASP A 117 9.41 -34.11 12.40
C ASP A 117 9.62 -35.64 12.33
N ASN A 118 8.92 -36.32 11.41
CA ASN A 118 9.14 -37.72 11.05
C ASN A 118 10.24 -37.79 9.96
N PRO A 119 11.41 -38.42 10.22
CA PRO A 119 12.58 -38.37 9.33
C PRO A 119 12.39 -39.03 7.95
N ASP A 120 11.27 -39.69 7.70
CA ASP A 120 10.98 -40.45 6.47
C ASP A 120 10.08 -39.70 5.46
N GLU A 121 9.57 -38.49 5.79
CA GLU A 121 8.74 -37.69 4.88
C GLU A 121 9.50 -36.45 4.37
N PRO A 122 9.47 -36.15 3.05
CA PRO A 122 10.15 -34.99 2.50
C PRO A 122 9.56 -33.70 3.08
N HIS A 123 10.44 -32.84 3.62
CA HIS A 123 10.08 -31.55 4.18
C HIS A 123 9.30 -30.68 3.19
N PRO A 124 8.20 -30.02 3.61
CA PRO A 124 7.41 -29.12 2.76
C PRO A 124 8.08 -27.75 2.58
N ASP A 125 9.39 -27.66 2.73
CA ASP A 125 10.23 -26.47 2.50
C ASP A 125 10.24 -26.03 1.01
N THR A 126 9.35 -26.61 0.20
CA THR A 126 9.23 -26.49 -1.27
C THR A 126 8.04 -25.65 -1.74
N LEU A 127 7.40 -24.85 -0.88
CA LEU A 127 6.41 -23.86 -1.34
C LEU A 127 7.08 -22.56 -1.83
N LEU A 128 7.88 -22.73 -2.89
CA LEU A 128 8.45 -21.75 -3.82
C LEU A 128 9.47 -20.73 -3.27
N PRO A 129 10.63 -20.56 -3.93
CA PRO A 129 11.38 -19.31 -3.80
C PRO A 129 10.55 -18.21 -4.47
N ALA A 130 9.89 -17.40 -3.65
CA ALA A 130 9.14 -16.25 -4.09
C ALA A 130 10.03 -15.25 -4.84
N ARG A 131 9.85 -15.13 -6.16
CA ARG A 131 10.50 -14.05 -6.92
C ARG A 131 9.95 -12.73 -6.41
N ALA A 132 10.84 -11.79 -6.07
CA ALA A 132 10.47 -10.43 -5.75
C ALA A 132 10.28 -9.61 -7.04
N TRP A 133 9.45 -8.57 -6.98
CA TRP A 133 9.55 -7.48 -7.95
C TRP A 133 10.98 -6.92 -7.95
N GLU A 134 11.52 -6.67 -9.14
CA GLU A 134 12.84 -6.09 -9.32
C GLU A 134 12.90 -4.66 -8.79
N MET A 135 11.90 -3.84 -9.13
CA MET A 135 11.72 -2.52 -8.54
C MET A 135 10.65 -2.58 -7.44
N PRO A 136 10.91 -2.13 -6.20
CA PRO A 136 9.86 -2.01 -5.18
C PRO A 136 8.84 -0.91 -5.57
N ILE A 137 7.61 -0.99 -5.05
CA ILE A 137 6.58 0.04 -5.32
C ILE A 137 7.11 1.43 -4.93
N PHE A 138 7.76 1.58 -3.78
CA PHE A 138 8.35 2.85 -3.37
C PHE A 138 9.78 3.08 -3.88
N GLY A 139 10.19 2.34 -4.92
CA GLY A 139 11.42 2.59 -5.67
C GLY A 139 11.22 3.60 -6.81
N GLY A 140 12.21 3.74 -7.69
CA GLY A 140 12.13 4.61 -8.85
C GLY A 140 12.01 6.08 -8.47
N ILE A 141 10.93 6.75 -8.88
CA ILE A 141 10.74 8.20 -8.67
C ILE A 141 10.80 8.60 -7.19
N PHE A 142 10.41 7.71 -6.28
CA PHE A 142 10.43 7.97 -4.84
C PHE A 142 11.85 7.98 -4.24
N ASN A 143 12.85 7.44 -4.96
CA ASN A 143 14.26 7.53 -4.56
C ASN A 143 14.74 9.00 -4.55
N ILE A 144 14.11 9.90 -5.32
CA ILE A 144 14.42 11.34 -5.31
C ILE A 144 14.20 11.93 -3.92
N ALA A 145 13.07 11.60 -3.29
CA ALA A 145 12.73 12.14 -1.98
C ALA A 145 13.73 11.66 -0.91
N GLU A 146 14.18 10.41 -1.01
CA GLU A 146 15.23 9.89 -0.13
C GLU A 146 16.58 10.55 -0.39
N TYR A 147 16.97 10.72 -1.65
CA TYR A 147 18.19 11.42 -2.02
C TYR A 147 18.22 12.85 -1.46
N ILE A 148 17.10 13.56 -1.56
CA ILE A 148 16.96 14.92 -1.02
C ILE A 148 17.06 14.93 0.52
N VAL A 149 16.32 14.04 1.19
CA VAL A 149 16.26 14.02 2.67
C VAL A 149 17.56 13.50 3.28
N SER A 150 18.25 12.59 2.60
CA SER A 150 19.58 12.10 2.99
C SER A 150 20.71 13.05 2.62
N LEU A 151 20.42 14.22 2.01
CA LEU A 151 21.42 15.17 1.51
C LEU A 151 22.46 14.48 0.60
N GLY A 152 22.02 13.52 -0.20
CA GLY A 152 22.85 12.73 -1.11
C GLY A 152 23.58 11.54 -0.48
N GLN A 153 23.36 11.23 0.80
CA GLN A 153 23.96 10.08 1.48
C GLN A 153 23.03 8.87 1.52
N VAL A 154 22.93 8.16 0.39
CA VAL A 154 22.23 6.86 0.32
C VAL A 154 23.12 5.74 0.85
N HIS A 155 22.54 4.82 1.61
CA HIS A 155 23.22 3.65 2.18
C HIS A 155 23.77 2.71 1.08
N ASN A 156 24.98 2.17 1.27
CA ASN A 156 25.70 1.42 0.24
C ASN A 156 24.95 0.15 -0.22
N SER A 157 24.31 -0.59 0.69
CA SER A 157 23.50 -1.77 0.33
C SER A 157 22.31 -1.46 -0.58
N ARG A 158 21.90 -0.18 -0.67
CA ARG A 158 20.85 0.27 -1.60
C ARG A 158 21.41 0.76 -2.92
N LYS A 159 22.63 1.33 -2.91
CA LYS A 159 23.37 1.65 -4.15
C LYS A 159 23.66 0.39 -4.96
N GLU A 160 24.04 -0.69 -4.28
CA GLU A 160 24.27 -2.01 -4.90
C GLU A 160 23.00 -2.57 -5.56
N LYS A 161 21.82 -2.21 -5.06
CA LYS A 161 20.51 -2.59 -5.62
C LYS A 161 19.95 -1.58 -6.62
N GLY A 162 20.73 -0.58 -7.05
CA GLY A 162 20.29 0.47 -7.99
C GLY A 162 19.18 1.37 -7.45
N MET A 163 19.06 1.52 -6.12
CA MET A 163 18.03 2.33 -5.45
C MET A 163 18.56 3.69 -4.97
N ASP A 164 19.56 4.25 -5.66
CA ASP A 164 20.23 5.48 -5.29
C ASP A 164 19.57 6.74 -5.91
N LEU A 165 19.29 6.71 -7.21
CA LEU A 165 18.61 7.77 -7.94
C LEU A 165 17.74 7.13 -9.03
N PRO A 166 16.54 7.66 -9.36
CA PRO A 166 15.76 7.09 -10.45
C PRO A 166 16.52 7.09 -11.77
N THR A 167 16.56 5.94 -12.42
CA THR A 167 17.08 5.81 -13.78
C THR A 167 16.15 6.56 -14.74
N LYS A 168 16.69 7.11 -15.84
CA LYS A 168 15.88 7.79 -16.87
C LYS A 168 14.68 6.95 -17.39
N PRO A 169 14.83 5.63 -17.61
CA PRO A 169 13.70 4.77 -18.00
C PRO A 169 12.62 4.71 -16.92
N GLN A 170 12.99 4.54 -15.64
CA GLN A 170 12.04 4.51 -14.51
C GLN A 170 11.20 5.80 -14.44
N LEU A 171 11.84 6.96 -14.64
CA LEU A 171 11.16 8.25 -14.63
C LEU A 171 10.22 8.40 -15.83
N PHE A 172 10.67 8.00 -17.02
CA PHE A 172 9.87 8.08 -18.24
C PHE A 172 8.64 7.17 -18.16
N GLU A 173 8.81 5.93 -17.69
CA GLU A 173 7.74 4.96 -17.52
C GLU A 173 6.71 5.41 -16.48
N PHE A 174 7.15 6.05 -15.40
CA PHE A 174 6.25 6.65 -14.41
C PHE A 174 5.38 7.75 -15.04
N PHE A 175 5.97 8.72 -15.75
CA PHE A 175 5.21 9.80 -16.37
C PHE A 175 4.34 9.31 -17.53
N LYS A 176 4.80 8.31 -18.29
CA LYS A 176 3.99 7.64 -19.32
C LYS A 176 2.78 6.96 -18.70
N GLY A 177 2.97 6.23 -17.60
CA GLY A 177 1.88 5.62 -16.84
C GLY A 177 0.94 6.65 -16.19
N LEU A 178 1.45 7.81 -15.81
CA LEU A 178 0.66 8.89 -15.21
C LEU A 178 -0.27 9.55 -16.21
N VAL A 179 0.23 9.90 -17.40
CA VAL A 179 -0.51 10.70 -18.39
C VAL A 179 -1.22 9.81 -19.42
N PHE A 180 -0.60 8.70 -19.79
CA PHE A 180 -1.07 7.81 -20.85
C PHE A 180 -1.10 6.34 -20.38
N PRO A 181 -1.87 6.01 -19.32
CA PRO A 181 -1.89 4.66 -18.75
C PRO A 181 -2.38 3.59 -19.74
N PHE A 182 -3.18 3.97 -20.75
CA PHE A 182 -3.63 3.06 -21.80
C PHE A 182 -2.51 2.62 -22.73
N ILE A 183 -1.45 3.42 -22.92
CA ILE A 183 -0.26 3.03 -23.69
C ILE A 183 0.53 1.99 -22.89
N SER A 184 0.77 2.26 -21.61
CA SER A 184 1.42 1.33 -20.67
C SER A 184 0.64 0.01 -20.58
N LEU A 185 -0.68 0.07 -20.49
CA LEU A 185 -1.53 -1.11 -20.45
C LEU A 185 -1.47 -1.93 -21.74
N ARG A 186 -1.46 -1.26 -22.90
CA ARG A 186 -1.30 -1.93 -24.19
C ARG A 186 0.05 -2.62 -24.30
N GLN A 187 1.12 -2.01 -23.79
CA GLN A 187 2.46 -2.57 -23.74
C GLN A 187 2.50 -3.87 -22.91
N ILE A 188 1.83 -3.87 -21.75
CA ILE A 188 1.71 -5.06 -20.88
C ILE A 188 0.93 -6.19 -21.58
N TYR A 189 -0.12 -5.88 -22.31
CA TYR A 189 -0.84 -6.91 -23.09
C TYR A 189 -0.03 -7.41 -24.30
N SER A 190 0.81 -6.57 -24.90
CA SER A 190 1.64 -6.96 -26.04
C SER A 190 2.87 -7.78 -25.66
N SER A 191 3.35 -7.72 -24.41
CA SER A 191 4.52 -8.51 -23.97
C SER A 191 4.27 -10.02 -23.92
N GLY A 192 3.01 -10.46 -24.04
CA GLY A 192 2.67 -11.88 -24.02
C GLY A 192 2.76 -12.55 -22.63
N ILE A 193 3.19 -11.84 -21.59
CA ILE A 193 3.23 -12.39 -20.21
C ILE A 193 1.82 -12.67 -19.69
N VAL A 194 0.89 -11.73 -19.89
CA VAL A 194 -0.51 -11.86 -19.46
C VAL A 194 -1.33 -12.75 -20.40
N ASP A 195 -1.06 -12.68 -21.72
CA ASP A 195 -1.74 -13.47 -22.76
C ASP A 195 -0.72 -14.14 -23.71
N PRO A 196 -0.14 -15.29 -23.33
CA PRO A 196 0.97 -15.92 -24.06
C PRO A 196 0.63 -16.50 -25.43
N LYS A 197 -0.66 -16.57 -25.80
CA LYS A 197 -1.10 -17.04 -27.12
C LYS A 197 -1.66 -15.93 -28.00
N HIS A 198 -1.71 -14.69 -27.50
CA HIS A 198 -2.46 -13.58 -28.11
C HIS A 198 -3.86 -13.98 -28.59
N GLN A 199 -4.46 -14.99 -27.95
CA GLN A 199 -5.69 -15.61 -28.44
C GLN A 199 -6.87 -14.64 -28.31
N ASN A 200 -6.75 -13.68 -27.39
CA ASN A 200 -7.77 -12.72 -27.02
C ASN A 200 -7.38 -11.27 -27.35
N ALA A 201 -6.64 -11.04 -28.44
CA ALA A 201 -6.21 -9.69 -28.84
C ALA A 201 -7.35 -8.66 -28.94
N ARG A 202 -8.54 -9.07 -29.40
CA ARG A 202 -9.74 -8.22 -29.44
C ARG A 202 -10.25 -7.86 -28.04
N THR A 203 -10.23 -8.83 -27.12
CA THR A 203 -10.62 -8.62 -25.72
C THR A 203 -9.64 -7.70 -25.00
N ASN A 204 -8.34 -7.87 -25.23
CA ASN A 204 -7.30 -7.01 -24.65
C ASN A 204 -7.43 -5.57 -25.14
N LEU A 205 -7.71 -5.38 -26.44
CA LEU A 205 -8.01 -4.06 -27.02
C LEU A 205 -9.27 -3.46 -26.40
N PHE A 206 -10.33 -4.25 -26.22
CA PHE A 206 -11.58 -3.81 -25.63
C PHE A 206 -11.41 -3.37 -24.16
N ILE A 207 -10.70 -4.17 -23.35
CA ILE A 207 -10.38 -3.82 -21.96
C ILE A 207 -9.55 -2.53 -21.91
N THR A 208 -8.55 -2.39 -22.79
CA THR A 208 -7.72 -1.18 -22.86
C THR A 208 -8.53 0.06 -23.26
N ALA A 209 -9.47 -0.09 -24.20
CA ALA A 209 -10.36 1.00 -24.63
C ALA A 209 -11.34 1.42 -23.51
N ILE A 210 -11.93 0.45 -22.81
CA ILE A 210 -12.78 0.72 -21.63
C ILE A 210 -11.97 1.43 -20.56
N TYR A 211 -10.78 0.93 -20.24
CA TYR A 211 -9.90 1.54 -19.25
C TYR A 211 -9.57 2.98 -19.62
N ALA A 212 -9.22 3.25 -20.88
CA ALA A 212 -8.96 4.60 -21.36
C ALA A 212 -10.18 5.52 -21.23
N LEU A 213 -11.38 5.03 -21.60
CA LEU A 213 -12.62 5.78 -21.49
C LEU A 213 -12.96 6.09 -20.03
N CYS A 214 -12.87 5.10 -19.14
CA CYS A 214 -13.07 5.28 -17.71
C CYS A 214 -12.02 6.25 -17.13
N TYR A 215 -10.77 6.19 -17.60
CA TYR A 215 -9.68 7.07 -17.18
C TYR A 215 -9.96 8.54 -17.51
N PHE A 216 -10.27 8.86 -18.77
CA PHE A 216 -10.64 10.23 -19.10
C PHE A 216 -11.98 10.63 -18.49
N GLY A 217 -12.90 9.67 -18.31
CA GLY A 217 -14.20 9.86 -17.70
C GLY A 217 -14.12 10.36 -16.26
N TRP A 218 -13.30 9.75 -15.40
CA TRP A 218 -13.20 10.20 -14.01
C TRP A 218 -12.58 11.60 -13.90
N ILE A 219 -11.60 11.93 -14.74
CA ILE A 219 -10.98 13.27 -14.79
C ILE A 219 -12.03 14.30 -15.22
N ALA A 220 -12.76 14.03 -16.31
CA ALA A 220 -13.81 14.91 -16.79
C ALA A 220 -14.92 15.11 -15.74
N LEU A 221 -15.32 14.04 -15.04
CA LEU A 221 -16.33 14.11 -13.98
C LEU A 221 -15.87 14.92 -12.77
N PHE A 222 -14.59 14.86 -12.39
CA PHE A 222 -14.09 15.74 -11.33
C PHE A 222 -14.05 17.20 -11.76
N VAL A 223 -13.71 17.49 -13.02
CA VAL A 223 -13.80 18.86 -13.57
C VAL A 223 -15.26 19.34 -13.57
N CYS A 224 -16.20 18.52 -14.02
CA CYS A 224 -17.65 18.80 -13.95
C CYS A 224 -18.18 18.86 -12.51
N GLY A 225 -17.50 18.23 -11.56
CA GLY A 225 -17.78 18.27 -10.12
C GLY A 225 -17.71 19.68 -9.52
N THR A 226 -17.01 20.60 -10.19
CA THR A 226 -17.01 22.04 -9.82
C THR A 226 -18.35 22.72 -10.05
N ILE A 227 -19.17 22.18 -10.96
CA ILE A 227 -20.51 22.68 -11.28
C ILE A 227 -21.57 21.99 -10.42
N ASN A 228 -21.46 20.68 -10.25
CA ASN A 228 -22.39 19.89 -9.44
C ASN A 228 -21.67 18.79 -8.65
N HIS A 229 -21.82 18.83 -7.32
CA HIS A 229 -21.22 17.86 -6.40
C HIS A 229 -21.64 16.40 -6.67
N GLY A 230 -22.76 16.15 -7.34
CA GLY A 230 -23.19 14.80 -7.72
C GLY A 230 -22.23 14.09 -8.69
N PHE A 231 -21.52 14.82 -9.54
CA PHE A 231 -20.55 14.22 -10.46
C PHE A 231 -19.28 13.72 -9.77
N VAL A 232 -18.96 14.26 -8.58
CA VAL A 232 -17.80 13.83 -7.79
C VAL A 232 -17.92 12.36 -7.38
N ALA A 233 -19.12 11.91 -6.99
CA ALA A 233 -19.37 10.52 -6.63
C ALA A 233 -19.18 9.57 -7.83
N LEU A 234 -19.65 9.97 -9.02
CA LEU A 234 -19.45 9.21 -10.25
C LEU A 234 -17.97 9.19 -10.68
N GLY A 235 -17.25 10.30 -10.47
CA GLY A 235 -15.80 10.36 -10.67
C GLY A 235 -15.05 9.35 -9.81
N TRP A 236 -15.34 9.31 -8.51
CA TRP A 236 -14.78 8.30 -7.61
C TRP A 236 -15.12 6.86 -8.02
N ALA A 237 -16.34 6.59 -8.48
CA ALA A 237 -16.73 5.27 -8.95
C ALA A 237 -15.89 4.84 -10.17
N LEU A 238 -15.72 5.70 -11.18
CA LEU A 238 -14.89 5.40 -12.35
C LEU A 238 -13.41 5.25 -11.99
N PHE A 239 -12.91 6.03 -11.04
CA PHE A 239 -11.55 5.90 -10.52
C PHE A 239 -11.31 4.51 -9.89
N PHE A 240 -12.21 4.06 -9.01
CA PHE A 240 -12.07 2.74 -8.38
C PHE A 240 -12.31 1.58 -9.35
N ILE A 241 -13.15 1.75 -10.37
CA ILE A 241 -13.29 0.76 -11.44
C ILE A 241 -11.95 0.57 -12.16
N ASN A 242 -11.26 1.66 -12.53
CA ASN A 242 -9.92 1.57 -13.11
C ASN A 242 -8.91 0.90 -12.17
N ALA A 243 -8.93 1.24 -10.88
CA ALA A 243 -8.07 0.61 -9.89
C ALA A 243 -8.33 -0.92 -9.83
N CYS A 244 -9.58 -1.36 -9.78
CA CYS A 244 -9.96 -2.76 -9.82
C CYS A 244 -9.47 -3.46 -11.11
N THR A 245 -9.68 -2.85 -12.28
CA THR A 245 -9.22 -3.43 -13.55
C THR A 245 -7.70 -3.60 -13.57
N LEU A 246 -6.95 -2.58 -13.13
CA LEU A 246 -5.50 -2.64 -13.06
C LEU A 246 -5.00 -3.68 -12.04
N SER A 247 -5.69 -3.82 -10.91
CA SER A 247 -5.37 -4.81 -9.88
C SER A 247 -5.51 -6.24 -10.38
N ASN A 248 -6.57 -6.52 -11.15
CA ASN A 248 -6.75 -7.84 -11.77
C ASN A 248 -5.63 -8.16 -12.76
N ILE A 249 -5.22 -7.18 -13.56
CA ILE A 249 -4.14 -7.35 -14.54
C ILE A 249 -2.82 -7.58 -13.83
N ARG A 250 -2.54 -6.81 -12.78
CA ARG A 250 -1.35 -6.95 -11.95
C ARG A 250 -1.30 -8.29 -11.22
N MET A 251 -2.43 -8.77 -10.69
CA MET A 251 -2.52 -10.09 -10.07
C MET A 251 -2.15 -11.19 -11.08
N HIS A 252 -2.74 -11.18 -12.27
CA HIS A 252 -2.40 -12.15 -13.32
C HIS A 252 -0.94 -12.04 -13.78
N PHE A 253 -0.40 -10.82 -13.87
CA PHE A 253 1.00 -10.59 -14.19
C PHE A 253 1.93 -11.25 -13.15
N ARG A 254 1.62 -11.08 -11.86
CA ARG A 254 2.38 -11.70 -10.77
C ARG A 254 2.27 -13.23 -10.76
N GLU A 255 1.07 -13.77 -10.92
CA GLU A 255 0.83 -15.21 -10.99
C GLU A 255 1.64 -15.86 -12.11
N ARG A 256 1.78 -15.17 -13.26
CA ARG A 256 2.54 -15.67 -14.41
C ARG A 256 4.05 -15.68 -14.19
N LEU A 257 4.57 -14.72 -13.43
CA LEU A 257 6.00 -14.60 -13.12
C LEU A 257 6.40 -15.26 -11.80
N GLY A 258 5.44 -15.84 -11.07
CA GLY A 258 5.68 -16.41 -9.74
C GLY A 258 6.09 -15.36 -8.69
N ILE A 259 5.58 -14.12 -8.83
CA ILE A 259 5.89 -13.02 -7.91
C ILE A 259 4.91 -13.00 -6.72
N ASP A 260 5.47 -12.97 -5.51
CA ASP A 260 4.68 -12.93 -4.29
C ASP A 260 3.91 -11.63 -4.07
N GLY A 261 2.73 -11.77 -3.44
CA GLY A 261 1.89 -10.63 -3.06
C GLY A 261 0.41 -10.96 -2.95
N ASN A 262 -0.35 -9.99 -2.46
CA ASN A 262 -1.77 -10.13 -2.17
C ASN A 262 -2.64 -9.22 -3.05
N ILE A 263 -3.90 -9.62 -3.26
CA ILE A 263 -4.85 -8.87 -4.08
C ILE A 263 -5.20 -7.49 -3.48
N VAL A 264 -5.18 -7.38 -2.14
CA VAL A 264 -5.50 -6.13 -1.43
C VAL A 264 -4.37 -5.10 -1.61
N GLY A 265 -3.12 -5.53 -1.52
CA GLY A 265 -1.95 -4.69 -1.77
C GLY A 265 -1.85 -4.30 -3.23
N ASP A 266 -2.18 -5.20 -4.16
CA ASP A 266 -2.32 -4.85 -5.57
C ASP A 266 -3.40 -3.78 -5.78
N PHE A 267 -4.55 -3.88 -5.10
CA PHE A 267 -5.60 -2.88 -5.14
C PHE A 267 -5.18 -1.52 -4.57
N CYS A 268 -4.53 -1.49 -3.42
CA CYS A 268 -4.02 -0.25 -2.84
C CYS A 268 -2.96 0.39 -3.73
N ALA A 269 -2.03 -0.40 -4.26
CA ALA A 269 -0.99 0.05 -5.19
C ALA A 269 -1.61 0.61 -6.48
N CYS A 270 -2.58 -0.09 -7.07
CA CYS A 270 -3.26 0.34 -8.29
C CYS A 270 -4.24 1.50 -8.07
N SER A 271 -4.68 1.75 -6.84
CA SER A 271 -5.52 2.90 -6.50
C SER A 271 -4.67 4.15 -6.32
N PHE A 272 -3.70 4.13 -5.41
CA PHE A 272 -2.97 5.34 -4.99
C PHE A 272 -1.65 5.55 -5.76
N PHE A 273 -1.07 4.48 -6.28
CA PHE A 273 0.24 4.48 -6.93
C PHE A 273 0.18 3.86 -8.34
N TYR A 274 -0.94 4.05 -9.05
CA TYR A 274 -1.14 3.46 -10.37
C TYR A 274 -0.03 3.74 -11.39
N PRO A 275 0.60 4.95 -11.47
CA PRO A 275 1.67 5.20 -12.44
C PRO A 275 2.90 4.35 -12.12
N GLN A 276 3.16 4.16 -10.84
CA GLN A 276 4.26 3.37 -10.33
C GLN A 276 3.99 1.87 -10.49
N ALA A 277 2.75 1.42 -10.31
CA ALA A 277 2.34 0.05 -10.58
C ALA A 277 2.53 -0.31 -12.07
N PHE A 278 2.26 0.64 -12.98
CA PHE A 278 2.56 0.50 -14.41
C PHE A 278 4.07 0.44 -14.68
N ALA A 279 4.84 1.40 -14.15
CA ALA A 279 6.29 1.43 -14.34
C ALA A 279 6.96 0.14 -13.83
N GLN A 280 6.51 -0.35 -12.68
CA GLN A 280 7.00 -1.61 -12.10
C GLN A 280 6.72 -2.82 -13.00
N MET A 281 5.52 -2.93 -13.58
CA MET A 281 5.21 -4.03 -14.50
C MET A 281 5.99 -3.95 -15.81
N ILE A 282 6.24 -2.74 -16.34
CA ILE A 282 6.97 -2.55 -17.60
C ILE A 282 8.45 -2.85 -17.43
N LEU A 283 9.08 -2.39 -16.35
CA LEU A 283 10.48 -2.69 -16.09
C LEU A 283 10.71 -4.19 -15.85
N GLU A 284 9.76 -4.87 -15.20
CA GLU A 284 9.82 -6.33 -15.03
C GLU A 284 9.64 -7.08 -16.37
N ILE A 285 8.93 -6.50 -17.35
CA ILE A 285 8.88 -7.05 -18.72
C ILE A 285 10.27 -6.92 -19.36
N GLU A 286 10.88 -5.74 -19.26
CA GLU A 286 12.19 -5.46 -19.85
C GLU A 286 13.26 -6.42 -19.29
N SER A 287 13.30 -6.65 -17.98
CA SER A 287 14.28 -7.58 -17.38
C SER A 287 14.05 -9.05 -17.71
N VAL A 288 12.80 -9.45 -17.98
CA VAL A 288 12.50 -10.81 -18.47
C VAL A 288 12.89 -10.97 -19.95
N GLU A 289 12.82 -9.90 -20.76
CA GLU A 289 13.20 -9.92 -22.18
C GLU A 289 14.72 -9.82 -22.40
N SER A 290 15.47 -9.17 -21.50
CA SER A 290 16.94 -9.02 -21.58
C SER A 290 17.67 -9.63 -20.37
N PRO A 291 17.81 -10.95 -20.28
CA PRO A 291 18.47 -11.62 -19.15
C PRO A 291 20.00 -11.40 -19.06
N ASP A 292 20.65 -10.93 -20.12
CA ASP A 292 22.13 -10.91 -20.25
C ASP A 292 22.84 -9.83 -19.40
N ASP A 293 22.12 -8.88 -18.81
CA ASP A 293 22.72 -7.77 -18.03
C ASP A 293 22.94 -8.07 -16.53
N HIS A 294 22.46 -9.22 -16.02
CA HIS A 294 22.61 -9.62 -14.61
C HIS A 294 23.76 -10.60 -14.34
N GLU A 295 24.55 -10.99 -15.35
CA GLU A 295 25.66 -11.95 -15.24
C GLU A 295 27.08 -11.32 -15.13
N ASN A 296 27.22 -10.00 -14.94
CA ASN A 296 28.53 -9.34 -14.77
C ASN A 296 28.68 -8.55 -13.47
#